data_AF-A0A3D3GYE2-F1
#
_entry.id   AF-A0A3D3GYE2-F1
#
_cell.length_a   1.000
_cell.length_b   1.000
_cell.length_c   1.000
_cell.angle_alpha   90.00
_cell.angle_beta   90.00
_cell.angle_gamma   90.00
#
_symmetry.space_group_name_H-M   'P 1'
#
loop_
_entity.id
_entity.type
_entity.pdbx_description
1 polymer ?
#
loop_
_entity_poly.entity_id
_entity_poly.type
_entity_poly.pdbx_seq_one_letter_code
_entity_poly.pdbx_strand_id
1 'polypeptide(L)'
;MANKKSTVLMILDGWGYREELSSNAILQANTPVLDDLKANYPNMLIDTSGMAVGLPEGQMGNSEVGHVNLGAGRVVYQDFTRITKAISDGEFI
;
A
#
# COMPACT_ATOMS: atom_id res chain seq x y z
N MET A 1 -8.28 -2.85 -36.49
CA MET A 1 -7.86 -2.19 -35.24
C MET A 1 -6.97 -3.16 -34.48
N ALA A 2 -5.82 -2.72 -33.98
CA ALA A 2 -4.98 -3.59 -33.14
C ALA A 2 -5.75 -3.90 -31.85
N ASN A 3 -5.92 -5.18 -31.54
CA ASN A 3 -6.61 -5.63 -30.34
C ASN A 3 -5.69 -5.37 -29.13
N LYS A 4 -5.94 -4.25 -28.42
CA LYS A 4 -5.15 -3.87 -27.25
C LYS A 4 -5.43 -4.86 -26.12
N LYS A 5 -4.38 -5.39 -25.49
CA LYS A 5 -4.52 -6.19 -24.28
C LYS A 5 -4.96 -5.28 -23.12
N SER A 6 -6.09 -5.61 -22.51
CA SER A 6 -6.58 -4.92 -21.31
C SER A 6 -5.72 -5.29 -20.10
N THR A 7 -5.40 -4.30 -19.28
CA THR A 7 -4.70 -4.49 -17.99
C THR A 7 -5.57 -3.87 -16.90
N VAL A 8 -5.66 -4.54 -15.74
CA VAL A 8 -6.50 -4.13 -14.62
C VAL A 8 -5.65 -4.04 -13.36
N LEU A 9 -5.79 -2.92 -12.62
CA LEU A 9 -5.34 -2.79 -11.25
C LEU A 9 -6.55 -2.98 -10.33
N MET A 10 -6.50 -3.99 -9.46
CA MET A 10 -7.53 -4.27 -8.46
C MET A 10 -6.98 -3.96 -7.07
N ILE A 11 -7.68 -3.11 -6.31
CA ILE A 11 -7.31 -2.72 -4.95
C ILE A 11 -8.32 -3.33 -3.99
N LEU A 12 -7.86 -4.24 -3.13
CA LEU A 12 -8.66 -4.77 -2.03
C LEU A 12 -8.42 -3.88 -0.81
N ASP A 13 -9.31 -2.91 -0.57
CA ASP A 13 -9.13 -1.93 0.51
C ASP A 13 -9.14 -2.62 1.89
N GLY A 14 -8.17 -2.28 2.74
CA GLY A 14 -7.97 -2.92 4.04
C GLY A 14 -7.44 -4.37 4.00
N TRP A 15 -7.00 -4.89 2.85
CA TRP A 15 -6.49 -6.26 2.72
C TRP A 15 -4.97 -6.36 2.96
N GLY A 16 -4.58 -6.56 4.23
CA GLY A 16 -3.18 -6.68 4.64
C GLY A 16 -2.62 -8.11 4.71
N TYR A 17 -1.33 -8.22 5.03
CA TYR A 17 -0.68 -9.49 5.37
C TYR A 17 -0.21 -9.46 6.83
N ARG A 18 -0.53 -10.50 7.58
CA ARG A 18 -0.11 -10.72 8.97
C ARG A 18 0.00 -12.22 9.20
N GLU A 19 1.12 -12.68 9.75
CA GLU A 19 1.41 -14.11 9.97
C GLU A 19 0.56 -14.72 11.09
N GLU A 20 0.26 -13.94 12.13
CA GLU A 20 -0.53 -14.40 13.27
C GLU A 20 -1.99 -14.65 12.86
N LEU A 21 -2.50 -15.85 13.20
CA LEU A 21 -3.84 -16.31 12.86
C LEU A 21 -4.90 -15.73 13.81
N SER A 22 -4.52 -15.46 15.07
CA SER A 22 -5.43 -14.93 16.08
C SER A 22 -6.05 -13.60 15.64
N SER A 23 -7.39 -13.57 15.59
CA SER A 23 -8.20 -12.43 15.13
C SER A 23 -7.85 -11.92 13.73
N ASN A 24 -7.41 -12.82 12.83
CA ASN A 24 -7.06 -12.49 11.45
C ASN A 24 -8.15 -12.96 10.49
N ALA A 25 -9.05 -12.04 10.11
CA ALA A 25 -10.16 -12.37 9.22
C ALA A 25 -9.71 -12.80 7.82
N ILE A 26 -8.60 -12.26 7.32
CA ILE A 26 -8.05 -12.57 5.99
C ILE A 26 -7.54 -14.02 5.95
N LEU A 27 -6.71 -14.41 6.92
CA LEU A 27 -6.20 -15.79 6.98
C LEU A 27 -7.28 -16.83 7.32
N GLN A 28 -8.36 -16.42 7.99
CA GLN A 28 -9.46 -17.32 8.35
C GLN A 28 -10.56 -17.40 7.26
N ALA A 29 -10.54 -16.51 6.27
CA ALA A 29 -11.52 -16.49 5.20
C ALA A 29 -11.29 -17.64 4.21
N ASN A 30 -12.37 -18.13 3.60
CA ASN A 30 -12.28 -19.05 2.46
C ASN A 30 -12.10 -18.24 1.17
N THR A 31 -10.87 -18.13 0.67
CA THR A 31 -10.48 -17.25 -0.44
C THR A 31 -9.93 -18.00 -1.65
N PRO A 32 -10.64 -19.01 -2.20
CA PRO A 32 -10.06 -19.97 -3.14
C PRO A 32 -9.49 -19.31 -4.41
N VAL A 33 -10.08 -18.19 -4.85
CA VAL A 33 -9.57 -17.44 -6.02
C VAL A 33 -8.27 -16.71 -5.70
N LEU A 34 -8.17 -16.04 -4.55
CA LEU A 34 -6.94 -15.33 -4.17
C LEU A 34 -5.82 -16.33 -3.81
N ASP A 35 -6.19 -17.46 -3.21
CA ASP A 35 -5.26 -18.54 -2.85
C ASP A 35 -4.64 -19.16 -4.11
N ASP A 36 -5.45 -19.44 -5.12
CA ASP A 36 -4.99 -19.96 -6.42
C ASP A 36 -4.09 -18.94 -7.14
N LEU A 37 -4.47 -17.66 -7.16
CA LEU A 37 -3.65 -16.60 -7.75
C LEU A 37 -2.28 -16.49 -7.05
N LYS A 38 -2.25 -16.57 -5.72
CA LYS A 38 -1.01 -16.53 -4.93
C LYS A 38 -0.14 -17.77 -5.15
N ALA A 39 -0.72 -18.94 -5.38
CA ALA A 39 0.03 -20.18 -5.63
C ALA A 39 0.62 -20.24 -7.04
N ASN A 40 -0.10 -19.72 -8.05
CA ASN A 40 0.22 -19.95 -9.46
C ASN A 40 0.82 -18.75 -10.19
N TYR A 41 0.81 -17.55 -9.60
CA TYR A 41 1.34 -16.33 -10.22
C TYR A 41 2.37 -15.61 -9.32
N PRO A 42 3.33 -14.87 -9.92
CA PRO A 42 4.29 -14.08 -9.15
C PRO A 42 3.59 -13.10 -8.21
N ASN A 43 3.99 -13.11 -6.94
CA ASN A 43 3.47 -12.21 -5.91
C ASN A 43 4.59 -11.79 -4.96
N MET A 44 4.42 -10.61 -4.35
CA MET A 44 5.31 -10.08 -3.32
C MET A 44 4.52 -9.18 -2.37
N LEU A 45 5.12 -8.87 -1.22
CA LEU A 45 4.63 -7.86 -0.30
C LEU A 45 5.28 -6.51 -0.61
N ILE A 46 4.56 -5.42 -0.31
CA ILE A 46 5.03 -4.05 -0.41
C ILE A 46 4.67 -3.29 0.87
N ASP A 47 5.47 -2.30 1.21
CA ASP A 47 5.20 -1.42 2.35
C ASP A 47 4.13 -0.39 1.97
N THR A 48 3.09 -0.26 2.80
CA THR A 48 1.92 0.60 2.56
C THR A 48 1.66 1.59 3.70
N SER A 49 2.62 1.74 4.61
CA SER A 49 2.52 2.56 5.82
C SER A 49 3.83 3.29 6.12
N GLY A 50 3.79 4.23 7.06
CA GLY A 50 4.93 5.01 7.48
C GLY A 50 5.65 5.76 6.35
N MET A 51 6.98 5.83 6.44
CA MET A 51 7.81 6.61 5.53
C MET A 51 7.74 6.12 4.07
N ALA A 52 7.42 4.84 3.85
CA ALA A 52 7.28 4.25 2.51
C ALA A 52 6.16 4.91 1.69
N VAL A 53 5.18 5.51 2.35
CA VAL A 53 4.04 6.20 1.73
C VAL A 53 3.96 7.68 2.10
N GLY A 54 5.03 8.24 2.67
CA GLY A 54 5.12 9.67 3.03
C GLY A 54 4.46 10.04 4.36
N LEU A 55 4.18 9.07 5.21
CA LEU A 55 3.69 9.26 6.59
C LEU A 55 4.86 9.18 7.60
N PRO A 56 4.72 9.72 8.82
CA PRO A 56 5.70 9.52 9.88
C PRO A 56 5.96 8.04 10.17
N GLU A 57 7.15 7.71 10.68
CA GLU A 57 7.51 6.34 11.06
C GLU A 57 6.49 5.73 12.04
N GLY A 58 6.11 4.47 11.81
CA GLY A 58 5.11 3.76 12.62
C GLY A 58 3.65 4.15 12.37
N GLN A 59 3.39 5.20 11.58
CA GLN A 59 2.03 5.61 11.26
C GLN A 59 1.36 4.62 10.29
N MET A 60 0.16 4.15 10.64
CA MET A 60 -0.65 3.30 9.77
C MET A 60 -1.00 4.01 8.45
N GLY A 61 -0.96 3.26 7.35
CA GLY A 61 -1.48 3.71 6.06
C GLY A 61 -3.01 3.87 6.07
N ASN A 62 -3.54 4.49 5.03
CA ASN A 62 -4.98 4.65 4.83
C ASN A 62 -5.30 4.72 3.33
N SER A 63 -6.60 4.68 3.00
CA SER A 63 -7.06 4.64 1.60
C SER A 63 -6.60 5.86 0.80
N GLU A 64 -6.67 7.08 1.35
CA GLU A 64 -6.28 8.31 0.64
C GLU A 64 -4.79 8.28 0.29
N VAL A 65 -3.93 8.06 1.30
CA VAL A 65 -2.48 8.00 1.11
C VAL A 65 -2.10 6.87 0.15
N GLY A 66 -2.73 5.70 0.28
CA GLY A 66 -2.48 4.54 -0.60
C GLY A 66 -2.82 4.83 -2.06
N HIS A 67 -4.03 5.34 -2.34
CA HIS A 67 -4.46 5.63 -3.71
C HIS A 67 -3.62 6.74 -4.35
N VAL A 68 -3.22 7.75 -3.58
CA VAL A 68 -2.36 8.82 -4.07
C VAL A 68 -0.97 8.29 -4.45
N ASN A 69 -0.35 7.45 -3.62
CA ASN A 69 0.96 6.86 -3.94
C ASN A 69 0.88 5.93 -5.16
N LEU A 70 -0.14 5.06 -5.23
CA LEU A 70 -0.36 4.16 -6.38
C LEU A 70 -0.59 4.92 -7.68
N GLY A 71 -1.41 5.98 -7.66
CA GLY A 71 -1.69 6.80 -8.83
C GLY A 71 -0.50 7.69 -9.25
N ALA A 72 0.30 8.14 -8.29
CA ALA A 72 1.45 9.01 -8.56
C ALA A 72 2.71 8.25 -9.00
N GLY A 73 2.82 6.96 -8.67
CA GLY A 73 4.02 6.16 -8.97
C GLY A 73 5.27 6.64 -8.21
N ARG A 74 5.10 7.34 -7.09
CA ARG A 74 6.16 7.88 -6.23
C ARG A 74 5.66 8.11 -4.82
N VAL A 75 6.58 8.22 -3.86
CA VAL A 75 6.26 8.60 -2.48
C VAL A 75 5.70 10.02 -2.45
N VAL A 76 4.47 10.19 -1.95
CA VAL A 76 3.82 11.49 -1.79
C VAL A 76 3.84 11.91 -0.33
N TYR A 77 4.71 12.87 0.00
CA TYR A 77 4.79 13.43 1.35
C TYR A 77 3.55 14.26 1.66
N GLN A 78 2.85 13.89 2.73
CA GLN A 78 1.75 14.69 3.27
C GLN A 78 2.31 15.98 3.88
N ASP A 79 1.52 17.06 3.86
CA ASP A 79 1.98 18.39 4.30
C ASP A 79 2.57 18.38 5.72
N PHE A 80 2.01 17.58 6.61
CA PHE A 80 2.53 17.42 7.98
C PHE A 80 3.94 16.79 8.01
N THR A 81 4.15 15.71 7.27
CA THR A 81 5.48 15.08 7.14
C THR A 81 6.45 16.00 6.43
N ARG A 82 5.99 16.75 5.42
CA ARG A 82 6.81 17.71 4.68
C ARG A 82 7.32 18.83 5.59
N ILE A 83 6.46 19.40 6.42
CA ILE A 83 6.85 20.44 7.41
C ILE A 83 7.81 19.85 8.44
N THR A 84 7.48 18.70 9.02
CA THR A 84 8.33 18.05 10.04
C THR A 84 9.70 17.68 9.48
N LYS A 85 9.74 17.18 8.24
CA LYS A 85 10.98 16.89 7.52
C LYS A 85 11.77 18.16 7.22
N ALA A 86 11.13 19.23 6.73
CA ALA A 86 11.80 20.50 6.51
C ALA A 86 12.40 21.08 7.81
N ILE A 87 11.73 20.93 8.96
CA ILE A 87 12.28 21.32 10.26
C ILE A 87 13.49 20.46 10.62
N SER A 88 13.38 19.14 10.48
CA SER A 88 14.46 18.19 10.76
C SER A 88 15.69 18.39 9.87
N ASP A 89 15.46 18.66 8.59
CA ASP A 89 16.51 18.84 7.57
C ASP A 89 17.07 20.28 7.58
N GLY A 90 16.51 21.18 8.41
CA GLY A 90 16.94 22.58 8.52
C GLY A 90 16.51 23.46 7.34
N GLU A 91 15.59 22.99 6.50
CA GLU A 91 15.06 23.68 5.32
C GLU A 91 13.81 24.53 5.63
N PHE A 92 13.31 24.49 6.86
CA PHE A 92 12.15 25.28 7.30
C PHE A 92 12.56 26.73 7.60
N ILE A 93 12.02 27.69 6.85
CA ILE A 93 12.28 29.14 6.96
C ILE A 93 11.12 29.84 7.66
#